data_AF-A0A1G9AZS6-F1
#
_entry.id   AF-A0A1G9AZS6-F1
#
_cell.length_a   1.000
_cell.length_b   1.000
_cell.length_c   1.000
_cell.angle_alpha   90.00
_cell.angle_beta   90.00
_cell.angle_gamma   90.00
#
_symmetry.space_group_name_H-M   'P 1'
#
loop_
_entity.id
_entity.type
_entity.pdbx_description
1 polymer ?
#
loop_
_entity_poly.entity_id
_entity_poly.type
_entity_poly.pdbx_seq_one_letter_code
_entity_poly.pdbx_strand_id
1 'polypeptide(L)'
;MPDSFDDWLIESIGPGEVITLRNLVTNHIAELGKDHVYDYRTNPSRSKEGVKYGFLMLKVQIFTQGPKLWLRPNSKPGERVAHSDRQHHSLQWTPRQKIDVSSYFPPTASFIKLQFRLWSELHGAPLLIRISYYPEDAAMLEYSGPSGVIEIMLTQGPEIYVSFSHPTVNYQLTAIGWTHNL
;
A
#
# COMPACT_ATOMS: atom_id res chain seq x y z
N MET A 1 -6.11 -1.87 23.65
CA MET A 1 -5.00 -1.04 23.13
C MET A 1 -3.88 -1.98 22.69
N PRO A 2 -3.04 -1.65 21.70
CA PRO A 2 -1.70 -2.25 21.71
C PRO A 2 -1.04 -1.79 23.02
N ASP A 3 -0.53 -2.74 23.79
CA ASP A 3 -0.09 -2.47 25.18
C ASP A 3 1.15 -1.57 25.26
N SER A 4 1.81 -1.29 24.13
CA SER A 4 2.89 -0.32 24.01
C SER A 4 2.83 0.45 22.68
N PHE A 5 3.25 1.71 22.71
CA PHE A 5 3.67 2.43 21.51
C PHE A 5 5.14 2.05 21.24
N ASP A 6 5.41 1.48 20.07
CA ASP A 6 6.79 1.18 19.68
C ASP A 6 7.53 2.48 19.36
N ASP A 7 8.67 2.68 20.02
CA ASP A 7 9.57 3.76 19.68
C ASP A 7 10.36 3.42 18.40
N TRP A 8 10.50 4.44 17.56
CA TRP A 8 11.34 4.38 16.37
C TRP A 8 12.57 5.26 16.57
N LEU A 9 13.74 4.70 16.29
CA LEU A 9 15.02 5.39 16.32
C LEU A 9 15.36 5.91 14.92
N ILE A 10 15.68 7.20 14.80
CA ILE A 10 16.35 7.73 13.61
C ILE A 10 17.81 7.29 13.70
N GLU A 11 18.19 6.24 12.98
CA GLU A 11 19.56 5.69 13.04
C GLU A 11 20.55 6.56 12.30
N SER A 12 20.17 7.03 11.11
CA SER A 12 21.04 7.84 10.27
C SER A 12 20.23 8.73 9.33
N ILE A 13 20.89 9.79 8.89
CA ILE A 13 20.47 10.59 7.74
C ILE A 13 21.60 10.41 6.71
N GLY A 14 21.35 9.56 5.73
CA GLY A 14 22.32 9.16 4.72
C GLY A 14 22.47 10.16 3.58
N PRO A 15 23.41 9.90 2.65
CA PRO A 15 23.51 10.64 1.41
C PRO A 15 22.21 10.52 0.59
N GLY A 16 21.84 11.59 -0.13
CA GLY A 16 20.58 11.65 -0.87
C GLY A 16 19.35 11.98 -0.03
N GLU A 17 19.54 12.52 1.18
CA GLU A 17 18.46 12.92 2.10
C GLU A 17 17.53 11.76 2.50
N VAL A 18 18.07 10.55 2.56
CA VAL A 18 17.39 9.35 3.04
C VAL A 18 17.54 9.24 4.55
N ILE A 19 16.44 9.07 5.26
CA ILE A 19 16.36 8.93 6.71
C ILE A 19 16.07 7.45 7.01
N THR A 20 16.95 6.80 7.77
CA THR A 20 16.76 5.41 8.19
C THR A 20 16.12 5.39 9.58
N LEU A 21 14.92 4.82 9.67
CA LEU A 21 14.22 4.58 10.92
C LEU A 21 14.28 3.10 11.30
N ARG A 22 14.55 2.81 12.57
CA ARG A 22 14.47 1.46 13.13
C ARG A 22 13.42 1.37 14.22
N ASN A 23 12.50 0.42 14.11
CA ASN A 23 11.61 0.07 15.21
C ASN A 23 12.40 -0.71 16.26
N LEU A 24 12.43 -0.23 17.50
CA LEU A 24 13.28 -0.82 18.54
C LEU A 24 12.77 -2.16 19.08
N VAL A 25 11.49 -2.47 18.87
CA VAL A 25 10.85 -3.71 19.35
C VAL A 25 10.93 -4.81 18.28
N THR A 26 10.55 -4.47 17.05
CA THR A 26 10.46 -5.43 15.94
C THR A 26 11.70 -5.47 15.05
N ASN A 27 12.65 -4.55 15.24
CA ASN A 27 13.87 -4.39 14.45
C ASN A 27 13.63 -4.17 12.94
N HIS A 28 12.41 -3.78 12.55
CA HIS A 28 12.12 -3.35 11.18
C HIS A 28 12.86 -2.06 10.86
N ILE A 29 13.36 -1.96 9.63
CA ILE A 29 14.05 -0.78 9.11
C ILE A 29 13.19 -0.17 8.00
N ALA A 30 12.90 1.12 8.12
CA ALA A 30 12.22 1.91 7.11
C ALA A 30 13.18 2.98 6.56
N GLU A 31 13.27 3.09 5.24
CA GLU A 31 14.01 4.15 4.57
C GLU A 31 13.03 5.18 4.05
N LEU A 32 13.20 6.43 4.47
CA LEU A 32 12.31 7.54 4.11
C LEU A 32 13.09 8.60 3.33
N GLY A 33 12.55 9.06 2.19
CA GLY A 33 13.01 10.31 1.60
C GLY A 33 12.64 11.50 2.49
N LYS A 34 13.40 12.59 2.42
CA LYS A 34 13.08 13.84 3.12
C LYS A 34 11.69 14.37 2.77
N ASP A 35 11.25 14.17 1.53
CA ASP A 35 9.91 14.54 1.06
C ASP A 35 8.79 13.75 1.76
N HIS A 36 9.09 12.55 2.30
CA HIS A 36 8.18 11.77 3.16
C HIS A 36 8.02 12.35 4.56
N VAL A 37 8.90 13.25 5.02
CA VAL A 37 8.76 13.92 6.31
C VAL A 37 7.92 15.18 6.13
N TYR A 38 6.92 15.33 7.00
CA TYR A 38 6.09 16.53 7.06
C TYR A 38 6.65 17.55 8.06
N ASP A 39 6.87 17.12 9.31
CA ASP A 39 7.34 17.98 10.41
C ASP A 39 7.95 17.09 11.52
N TYR A 40 8.82 17.67 12.35
CA TYR A 40 9.41 17.02 13.53
C TYR A 40 9.26 17.93 14.74
N ARG A 41 8.67 17.40 15.81
CA ARG A 41 8.48 18.15 17.06
C ARG A 41 9.18 17.46 18.21
N THR A 42 10.20 18.13 18.75
CA THR A 42 10.90 17.68 19.96
C THR A 42 9.92 17.57 21.12
N ASN A 43 10.12 16.56 21.98
CA ASN A 43 9.46 16.42 23.27
C ASN A 43 10.51 16.63 24.39
N PRO A 44 10.66 17.87 24.91
CA PRO A 44 11.69 18.20 25.87
C PRO A 44 11.56 17.42 27.20
N SER A 45 10.34 17.07 27.62
CA SER A 45 10.14 16.37 28.90
C SER A 45 10.65 14.94 28.90
N ARG A 46 10.78 14.33 27.71
CA ARG A 46 11.33 12.97 27.53
C ARG A 46 12.81 12.99 27.14
N SER A 47 13.31 14.11 26.64
CA SER A 47 14.70 14.27 26.23
C SER A 47 15.61 14.45 27.43
N LYS A 48 16.62 13.58 27.59
CA LYS A 48 17.58 13.59 28.70
C LYS A 48 18.97 13.21 28.18
N GLU A 49 20.01 13.78 28.79
CA GLU A 49 21.41 13.36 28.61
C GLU A 49 21.86 13.27 27.13
N GLY A 50 21.44 14.23 26.31
CA GLY A 50 21.82 14.29 24.89
C GLY A 50 20.97 13.42 23.95
N VAL A 51 20.08 12.57 24.48
CA VAL A 51 19.11 11.82 23.68
C VAL A 51 17.87 12.68 23.45
N LYS A 52 17.55 12.93 22.17
CA LYS A 52 16.39 13.71 21.75
C LYS A 52 15.22 12.78 21.42
N TYR A 53 14.10 13.00 22.09
CA TYR A 53 12.83 12.37 21.75
C TYR A 53 11.91 13.39 21.09
N GLY A 54 11.04 12.92 20.20
CA GLY A 54 10.07 13.77 19.54
C GLY A 54 9.05 12.98 18.75
N PHE A 55 8.16 13.70 18.08
CA PHE A 55 7.17 13.16 17.18
C PHE A 55 7.58 13.50 15.75
N LEU A 56 7.79 12.45 14.94
CA LEU A 56 8.04 12.57 13.51
C LEU A 56 6.72 12.41 12.76
N MET A 57 6.26 13.47 12.11
CA MET A 57 5.06 13.44 11.28
C MET A 57 5.45 13.11 9.84
N LEU A 58 4.79 12.10 9.28
CA LEU A 58 5.09 11.58 7.95
C LEU A 58 3.97 11.89 6.96
N LYS A 59 4.35 12.20 5.73
CA LYS A 59 3.47 12.22 4.55
C LYS A 59 3.21 10.83 3.99
N VAL A 60 3.75 9.80 4.64
CA VAL A 60 3.51 8.39 4.32
C VAL A 60 3.04 7.64 5.57
N GLN A 61 2.38 6.52 5.37
CA GLN A 61 2.07 5.54 6.42
C GLN A 61 3.04 4.36 6.30
N ILE A 62 3.62 3.96 7.42
CA ILE A 62 4.46 2.76 7.54
C ILE A 62 3.55 1.60 7.93
N PHE A 63 3.56 0.54 7.13
CA PHE A 63 2.86 -0.70 7.43
C PHE A 63 3.86 -1.80 7.75
N THR A 64 3.57 -2.57 8.80
CA THR A 64 4.34 -3.75 9.20
C THR A 64 3.42 -4.96 9.26
N GLN A 65 3.84 -6.08 8.65
CA GLN A 65 3.14 -7.36 8.74
C GLN A 65 4.15 -8.50 8.73
N GLY A 66 4.32 -9.17 9.86
CA GLY A 66 5.37 -10.18 10.02
C GLY A 66 6.75 -9.54 9.77
N PRO A 67 7.57 -10.07 8.84
CA PRO A 67 8.87 -9.48 8.47
C PRO A 67 8.79 -8.42 7.36
N LYS A 68 7.58 -8.12 6.86
CA LYS A 68 7.39 -7.22 5.72
C LYS A 68 7.11 -5.80 6.20
N LEU A 69 7.76 -4.84 5.56
CA LEU A 69 7.54 -3.41 5.74
C LEU A 69 7.27 -2.76 4.38
N TRP A 70 6.28 -1.88 4.31
CA TRP A 70 6.04 -1.06 3.13
C TRP A 70 5.49 0.32 3.50
N LEU A 71 5.67 1.27 2.58
CA LEU A 71 5.24 2.66 2.73
C LEU A 71 4.09 2.96 1.78
N ARG A 72 3.15 3.82 2.19
CA ARG A 72 2.13 4.39 1.28
C ARG A 72 1.97 5.88 1.51
N PRO A 73 1.73 6.70 0.47
CA PRO A 73 1.37 8.09 0.65
C PRO A 73 0.17 8.24 1.59
N ASN A 74 0.28 9.19 2.53
CA ASN A 74 -0.78 9.58 3.44
C ASN A 74 -1.41 10.87 2.95
N SER A 75 -2.69 10.81 2.57
CA SER A 75 -3.44 11.99 2.13
C SER A 75 -3.70 13.00 3.24
N LYS A 76 -3.54 12.61 4.51
CA LYS A 76 -3.76 13.48 5.68
C LYS A 76 -2.66 13.35 6.74
N PRO A 77 -1.47 13.94 6.51
CA PRO A 77 -0.37 13.93 7.47
C PRO A 77 -0.77 14.60 8.79
N GLY A 78 -0.46 13.99 9.92
CA GLY A 78 -0.73 14.56 11.26
C GLY A 78 -2.18 14.44 11.76
N GLU A 79 -3.14 14.02 10.93
CA GLU A 79 -4.46 13.62 11.41
C GLU A 79 -4.30 12.32 12.22
N ARG A 80 -4.86 12.29 13.43
CA ARG A 80 -4.85 11.07 14.25
C ARG A 80 -5.54 9.98 13.43
N VAL A 81 -4.81 8.95 13.05
CA VAL A 81 -5.43 7.73 12.52
C VAL A 81 -6.35 7.25 13.64
N ALA A 82 -7.66 7.36 13.43
CA ALA A 82 -8.63 6.90 14.41
C ALA A 82 -8.21 5.47 14.78
N HIS A 83 -8.04 5.19 16.08
CA HIS A 83 -7.91 3.82 16.52
C HIS A 83 -9.14 3.10 15.98
N SER A 84 -8.94 2.26 14.98
CA SER A 84 -9.94 1.32 14.57
C SER A 84 -10.07 0.32 15.72
N ASP A 85 -10.86 0.67 16.74
CA ASP A 85 -11.59 -0.33 17.54
C ASP A 85 -12.51 -1.17 16.63
N ARG A 86 -12.68 -0.72 15.39
CA ARG A 86 -13.17 -1.49 14.25
C ARG A 86 -12.23 -2.67 14.05
N GLN A 87 -12.69 -3.86 14.42
CA GLN A 87 -12.08 -5.12 14.06
C GLN A 87 -11.63 -5.04 12.59
N HIS A 88 -10.32 -4.93 12.37
CA HIS A 88 -9.79 -5.07 11.03
C HIS A 88 -10.14 -6.49 10.59
N HIS A 89 -11.07 -6.59 9.67
CA HIS A 89 -11.40 -7.89 9.10
C HIS A 89 -10.12 -8.48 8.53
N SER A 90 -9.80 -9.69 8.96
CA SER A 90 -8.67 -10.45 8.44
C SER A 90 -8.75 -10.50 6.92
N LEU A 91 -7.61 -10.42 6.24
CA LEU A 91 -7.56 -10.63 4.79
C LEU A 91 -8.10 -12.03 4.47
N GLN A 92 -9.20 -12.07 3.72
CA GLN A 92 -9.83 -13.27 3.19
C GLN A 92 -9.85 -13.14 1.68
N TRP A 93 -8.73 -13.50 1.05
CA TRP A 93 -8.60 -13.38 -0.39
C TRP A 93 -9.66 -14.22 -1.09
N THR A 94 -10.41 -13.58 -1.99
CA THR A 94 -11.39 -14.28 -2.83
C THR A 94 -10.67 -15.23 -3.79
N PRO A 95 -11.34 -16.29 -4.26
CA PRO A 95 -10.87 -17.04 -5.42
C PRO A 95 -10.56 -16.09 -6.59
N ARG A 96 -9.56 -16.46 -7.40
CA ARG A 96 -9.20 -15.67 -8.59
C ARG A 96 -10.33 -15.72 -9.61
N GLN A 97 -10.74 -14.55 -10.07
CA GLN A 97 -11.72 -14.39 -11.12
C GLN A 97 -10.99 -14.06 -12.41
N LYS A 98 -11.22 -14.88 -13.43
CA LYS A 98 -10.71 -14.63 -14.78
C LYS A 98 -11.54 -13.52 -15.42
N ILE A 99 -10.87 -12.48 -15.93
CA ILE A 99 -11.48 -11.38 -16.65
C ILE A 99 -10.87 -11.36 -18.04
N ASP A 100 -11.71 -11.54 -19.05
CA ASP A 100 -11.36 -11.26 -20.43
C ASP A 100 -11.49 -9.76 -20.67
N VAL A 101 -10.37 -9.13 -21.04
CA VAL A 101 -10.33 -7.70 -21.34
C VAL A 101 -10.17 -7.43 -22.85
N SER A 102 -10.22 -8.46 -23.70
CA SER A 102 -10.08 -8.36 -25.16
C SER A 102 -11.07 -7.42 -25.82
N SER A 103 -12.28 -7.29 -25.26
CA SER A 103 -13.31 -6.41 -25.81
C SER A 103 -12.98 -4.92 -25.68
N TYR A 104 -11.98 -4.55 -24.89
CA TYR A 104 -11.67 -3.16 -24.57
C TYR A 104 -10.47 -2.58 -25.33
N PHE A 105 -9.72 -3.41 -26.06
CA PHE A 105 -8.49 -2.98 -26.73
C PHE A 105 -8.17 -3.88 -27.94
N PRO A 106 -7.40 -3.39 -28.91
CA PRO A 106 -7.02 -4.19 -30.06
C PRO A 106 -6.07 -5.35 -29.66
N PRO A 107 -6.07 -6.48 -30.39
CA PRO A 107 -5.15 -7.59 -30.16
C PRO A 107 -3.65 -7.22 -30.24
N THR A 108 -3.33 -6.06 -30.83
CA THR A 108 -1.97 -5.53 -30.96
C THR A 108 -1.50 -4.73 -29.75
N ALA A 109 -2.35 -4.53 -28.72
CA ALA A 109 -1.97 -3.82 -27.52
C ALA A 109 -0.88 -4.59 -26.75
N SER A 110 0.20 -3.88 -26.37
CA SER A 110 1.28 -4.41 -25.53
C SER A 110 1.08 -4.06 -24.05
N PHE A 111 0.47 -2.90 -23.77
CA PHE A 111 0.08 -2.50 -22.43
C PHE A 111 -1.35 -2.00 -22.39
N ILE A 112 -2.00 -2.20 -21.25
CA ILE A 112 -3.35 -1.69 -20.98
C ILE A 112 -3.38 -0.93 -19.67
N LYS A 113 -4.21 0.10 -19.63
CA LYS A 113 -4.48 0.89 -18.43
C LYS A 113 -5.88 0.57 -17.93
N LEU A 114 -5.97 0.00 -16.74
CA LEU A 114 -7.23 -0.30 -16.07
C LEU A 114 -7.43 0.66 -14.91
N GLN A 115 -8.56 1.34 -14.89
CA GLN A 115 -9.04 2.03 -13.70
C GLN A 115 -9.85 1.04 -12.86
N PHE A 116 -9.58 0.99 -11.56
CA PHE A 116 -10.38 0.21 -10.63
C PHE A 116 -11.07 1.12 -9.61
N ARG A 117 -12.22 0.64 -9.11
CA ARG A 117 -12.91 1.17 -7.93
C ARG A 117 -13.31 0.01 -7.03
N LEU A 118 -13.02 0.11 -5.73
CA LEU A 118 -13.35 -0.89 -4.71
C LEU A 118 -14.24 -0.24 -3.64
N TRP A 119 -15.24 -0.97 -3.15
CA TRP A 119 -16.05 -0.56 -2.00
C TRP A 119 -16.61 -1.77 -1.27
N SER A 120 -17.03 -1.58 -0.02
CA SER A 120 -17.64 -2.64 0.79
C SER A 120 -18.63 -1.99 1.76
N GLU A 121 -19.83 -2.58 1.88
CA GLU A 121 -20.81 -2.20 2.90
C GLU A 121 -20.33 -2.59 4.30
N LEU A 122 -19.44 -3.59 4.39
CA LEU A 122 -18.79 -3.97 5.62
C LEU A 122 -17.75 -2.92 6.01
N HIS A 123 -18.07 -2.16 7.05
CA HIS A 123 -17.21 -1.11 7.56
C HIS A 123 -15.84 -1.66 7.98
N GLY A 124 -14.76 -1.10 7.45
CA GLY A 124 -13.39 -1.49 7.81
C GLY A 124 -12.87 -2.73 7.09
N ALA A 125 -13.65 -3.28 6.15
CA ALA A 125 -13.13 -4.27 5.22
C ALA A 125 -11.93 -3.69 4.45
N PRO A 126 -10.80 -4.41 4.38
CA PRO A 126 -9.66 -3.98 3.59
C PRO A 126 -10.07 -3.92 2.11
N LEU A 127 -9.73 -2.81 1.44
CA LEU A 127 -9.97 -2.61 0.01
C LEU A 127 -8.65 -2.82 -0.73
N LEU A 128 -8.35 -4.06 -1.10
CA LEU A 128 -7.20 -4.45 -1.89
C LEU A 128 -7.65 -5.27 -3.09
N ILE A 129 -6.88 -5.16 -4.17
CA ILE A 129 -6.99 -5.97 -5.38
C ILE A 129 -5.62 -6.55 -5.71
N ARG A 130 -5.60 -7.84 -6.05
CA ARG A 130 -4.46 -8.51 -6.67
C ARG A 130 -4.76 -8.80 -8.11
N ILE A 131 -3.78 -8.57 -8.97
CA ILE A 131 -3.86 -8.88 -10.40
C ILE A 131 -2.69 -9.80 -10.78
N SER A 132 -2.99 -10.88 -11.49
CA SER A 132 -2.00 -11.79 -12.07
C SER A 132 -2.33 -12.11 -13.53
N TYR A 133 -1.31 -12.55 -14.26
CA TYR A 133 -1.41 -12.96 -15.67
C TYR A 133 -1.80 -14.42 -15.82
N TYR A 134 -1.38 -15.26 -14.87
CA TYR A 134 -1.70 -16.69 -14.88
C TYR A 134 -2.58 -17.06 -13.70
N PRO A 135 -3.38 -18.13 -13.86
CA PRO A 135 -4.20 -18.65 -12.80
C PRO A 135 -3.37 -19.15 -11.60
N GLU A 136 -2.09 -19.49 -11.80
CA GLU A 136 -1.21 -20.05 -10.77
C GLU A 136 0.05 -19.19 -10.47
N ASP A 137 0.21 -18.03 -11.12
CA ASP A 137 1.44 -17.24 -10.95
C ASP A 137 1.65 -16.77 -9.50
N ALA A 138 2.91 -16.77 -9.07
CA ALA A 138 3.36 -16.10 -7.86
C ALA A 138 3.59 -14.60 -8.09
N ALA A 139 3.87 -14.18 -9.33
CA ALA A 139 4.00 -12.76 -9.68
C ALA A 139 2.62 -12.08 -9.70
N MET A 140 2.31 -11.40 -8.59
CA MET A 140 1.07 -10.64 -8.43
C MET A 140 1.38 -9.18 -8.18
N LEU A 141 0.60 -8.32 -8.82
CA LEU A 141 0.58 -6.90 -8.50
C LEU A 141 -0.55 -6.66 -7.49
N GLU A 142 -0.23 -6.08 -6.33
CA GLU A 142 -1.19 -5.78 -5.28
C GLU A 142 -1.39 -4.26 -5.18
N TYR A 143 -2.65 -3.83 -5.24
CA TYR A 143 -3.05 -2.43 -5.12
C TYR A 143 -4.05 -2.28 -3.99
N SER A 144 -4.11 -1.07 -3.44
CA SER A 144 -4.94 -0.76 -2.28
C SER A 144 -5.69 0.55 -2.44
N GLY A 145 -6.83 0.64 -1.77
CA GLY A 145 -7.63 1.84 -1.67
C GLY A 145 -8.93 1.74 -2.47
N PRO A 146 -9.78 2.78 -2.37
CA PRO A 146 -11.10 2.78 -2.99
C PRO A 146 -11.05 2.94 -4.52
N SER A 147 -9.92 3.39 -5.09
CA SER A 147 -9.75 3.52 -6.54
C SER A 147 -8.28 3.68 -6.91
N GLY A 148 -7.94 3.34 -8.15
CA GLY A 148 -6.61 3.58 -8.72
C GLY A 148 -6.54 3.27 -10.20
N VAL A 149 -5.36 3.46 -10.79
CA VAL A 149 -5.05 3.11 -12.18
C VAL A 149 -3.89 2.13 -12.17
N ILE A 150 -4.01 1.08 -12.97
CA ILE A 150 -3.05 -0.01 -13.09
C ILE A 150 -2.63 -0.11 -14.54
N GLU A 151 -1.33 -0.18 -14.78
CA GLU A 151 -0.77 -0.47 -16.10
C GLU A 151 -0.28 -1.92 -16.12
N ILE A 152 -0.70 -2.67 -17.13
CA ILE A 152 -0.51 -4.12 -17.25
C ILE A 152 0.13 -4.41 -18.60
N MET A 153 1.18 -5.23 -18.62
CA MET A 153 1.84 -5.66 -19.85
C MET A 153 1.24 -6.98 -20.34
N LEU A 154 0.64 -6.98 -21.53
CA LEU A 154 0.02 -8.17 -22.12
C LEU A 154 1.10 -9.07 -22.74
N THR A 155 1.57 -10.07 -22.00
CA THR A 155 2.60 -11.01 -22.49
C THR A 155 2.02 -12.25 -23.15
N GLN A 156 0.86 -12.72 -22.72
CA GLN A 156 0.30 -14.02 -23.14
C GLN A 156 -1.20 -14.01 -23.45
N GLY A 157 -1.71 -12.86 -23.89
CA GLY A 157 -3.10 -12.70 -24.31
C GLY A 157 -3.89 -11.73 -23.44
N PRO A 158 -5.19 -11.57 -23.73
CA PRO A 158 -6.04 -10.53 -23.13
C PRO A 158 -6.72 -10.97 -21.82
N GLU A 159 -6.21 -12.02 -21.17
CA GLU A 159 -6.83 -12.57 -19.97
C GLU A 159 -6.03 -12.13 -18.75
N ILE A 160 -6.74 -11.63 -17.74
CA ILE A 160 -6.16 -11.32 -16.43
C ILE A 160 -6.94 -12.03 -15.34
N TYR A 161 -6.30 -12.23 -14.20
CA TYR A 161 -6.92 -12.84 -13.03
C TYR A 161 -6.90 -11.83 -11.89
N VAL A 162 -8.06 -11.59 -11.29
CA VAL A 162 -8.21 -10.67 -10.16
C VAL A 162 -8.66 -11.38 -8.90
N SER A 163 -8.20 -10.93 -7.75
CA SER A 163 -8.74 -11.35 -6.45
C SER A 163 -8.80 -10.17 -5.49
N PHE A 164 -9.72 -10.22 -4.53
CA PHE A 164 -10.00 -9.11 -3.62
C PHE A 164 -9.75 -9.53 -2.18
N SER A 165 -9.38 -8.58 -1.32
CA SER A 165 -8.98 -8.86 0.07
C SER A 165 -10.09 -9.36 0.99
N HIS A 166 -11.36 -9.27 0.58
CA HIS A 166 -12.49 -9.77 1.34
C HIS A 166 -13.68 -10.09 0.42
N PRO A 167 -14.50 -11.13 0.68
CA PRO A 167 -15.65 -11.48 -0.15
C PRO A 167 -16.74 -10.39 -0.26
N THR A 168 -16.76 -9.43 0.68
CA THR A 168 -17.71 -8.30 0.65
C THR A 168 -17.21 -7.12 -0.18
N VAL A 169 -15.99 -7.18 -0.72
CA VAL A 169 -15.47 -6.14 -1.61
C VAL A 169 -16.19 -6.25 -2.94
N ASN A 170 -16.95 -5.22 -3.25
CA ASN A 170 -17.48 -4.95 -4.57
C ASN A 170 -16.43 -4.19 -5.38
N TYR A 171 -16.48 -4.36 -6.70
CA TYR A 171 -15.51 -3.74 -7.59
C TYR A 171 -16.12 -3.29 -8.90
N GLN A 172 -15.44 -2.33 -9.53
CA GLN A 172 -15.62 -1.93 -10.92
C GLN A 172 -14.25 -1.84 -11.57
N LEU A 173 -14.10 -2.42 -12.76
CA LEU A 173 -12.91 -2.33 -13.58
C LEU A 173 -13.28 -1.75 -14.94
N THR A 174 -12.55 -0.72 -15.35
CA THR A 174 -12.78 -0.01 -16.60
C THR A 174 -11.45 0.12 -17.34
N ALA A 175 -11.39 -0.32 -18.59
CA ALA A 175 -10.26 -0.03 -19.45
C ALA A 175 -10.30 1.45 -19.87
N ILE A 176 -9.21 2.16 -19.63
CA ILE A 176 -9.10 3.60 -19.89
C ILE A 176 -8.05 3.95 -20.95
N GLY A 177 -7.31 2.96 -21.45
CA GLY A 177 -6.34 3.16 -22.53
C GLY A 177 -5.47 1.93 -22.79
N TRP A 178 -4.72 1.98 -23.89
CA TRP A 178 -3.75 0.96 -24.27
C TRP A 178 -2.59 1.61 -25.04
N THR A 179 -1.45 0.93 -25.08
CA THR A 179 -0.30 1.30 -25.91
C THR A 179 0.24 0.06 -26.63
N HIS A 180 0.94 0.27 -27.75
CA HIS A 180 1.69 -0.77 -28.47
C HIS A 180 3.18 -0.45 -28.39
N ASN A 181 4.02 -1.47 -28.33
CA ASN A 181 5.45 -1.29 -28.57
C ASN A 181 5.65 -1.00 -30.06
N LEU A 182 6.30 0.12 -30.37
CA LEU A 182 6.76 0.46 -31.72
C LEU A 182 8.03 -0.31 -32.06
#